data_AF-A0A7S2XI41-F1
#
_entry.id   AF-A0A7S2XI41-F1
#
_cell.length_a   1.000
_cell.length_b   1.000
_cell.length_c   1.000
_cell.angle_alpha   90.00
_cell.angle_beta   90.00
_cell.angle_gamma   90.00
#
_symmetry.space_group_name_H-M   'P 1'
#
loop_
_entity.id
_entity.type
_entity.pdbx_description
1 polymer ?
#
loop_
_entity_poly.entity_id
_entity_poly.type
_entity_poly.pdbx_seq_one_letter_code
_entity_poly.pdbx_strand_id
1 'polypeptide(L)'
;QILAMASQQLAPSRKRPRVARPAKAEVDAAPGRGKGESKSEGSARGKRARASEDASGGSLRPRPGAALATSPVSSMMATLEMLRKRNANSDQEEMAKLRTISYRSLQRAQTTIEDFVKSYYCLHALPLTSFLKHFPILIFIEATIYELDELNEDQTRLGLEKSPAVFHRLHGALVRVLEQKGLYDPKVREELKKGMDYWKGERVVCKALSKQPAEDFSLENALSVSLNKSFDYRILHRLLCLLENKAYNDDLFEVMYYNEHLVDIADDLYDYETDV
;
A
#
# COMPACT_ATOMS: atom_id res chain seq x y z
N GLN A 1 -25.93 -26.86 -17.72
CA GLN A 1 -26.70 -25.66 -17.32
C GLN A 1 -25.80 -24.48 -16.94
N ILE A 2 -24.69 -24.67 -16.20
CA ILE A 2 -23.72 -23.61 -15.89
C ILE A 2 -23.04 -23.02 -17.15
N LEU A 3 -22.64 -23.86 -18.12
CA LEU A 3 -22.07 -23.42 -19.41
C LEU A 3 -23.03 -22.60 -20.29
N ALA A 4 -24.35 -22.77 -20.12
CA ALA A 4 -25.35 -22.04 -20.90
C ALA A 4 -25.59 -20.61 -20.37
N MET A 5 -25.27 -20.35 -19.09
CA MET A 5 -25.39 -19.02 -18.49
C MET A 5 -24.19 -18.13 -18.84
N ALA A 6 -22.98 -18.70 -18.93
CA ALA A 6 -21.77 -17.96 -19.30
C ALA A 6 -21.81 -17.41 -20.74
N SER A 7 -22.48 -18.10 -21.67
CA SER A 7 -22.55 -17.67 -23.07
C SER A 7 -23.44 -16.43 -23.32
N GLN A 8 -24.30 -16.05 -22.37
CA GLN A 8 -25.16 -14.85 -22.52
C GLN A 8 -24.49 -13.55 -22.06
N GLN A 9 -23.37 -13.61 -21.32
CA GLN A 9 -22.66 -12.42 -20.82
C GLN A 9 -21.57 -11.90 -21.77
N LEU A 10 -21.17 -12.66 -22.78
CA LEU A 10 -20.09 -12.30 -23.72
C LEU A 10 -20.55 -11.50 -24.96
N ALA A 11 -21.79 -10.99 -24.98
CA ALA A 11 -22.25 -10.13 -26.07
C ALA A 11 -21.62 -8.72 -25.97
N PRO A 12 -20.99 -8.19 -27.03
CA PRO A 12 -20.26 -6.92 -26.96
C PRO A 12 -21.22 -5.75 -26.72
N SER A 13 -21.05 -5.09 -25.56
CA SER A 13 -21.82 -3.91 -25.18
C SER A 13 -21.51 -2.74 -26.12
N ARG A 14 -22.58 -2.11 -26.63
CA ARG A 14 -22.54 -0.99 -27.57
C ARG A 14 -21.75 0.20 -27.01
N LYS A 15 -20.93 0.78 -27.89
CA LYS A 15 -20.13 2.03 -27.76
C LYS A 15 -20.70 3.03 -26.74
N ARG A 16 -19.95 3.33 -25.68
CA ARG A 16 -20.18 4.51 -24.81
C ARG A 16 -19.75 5.80 -25.52
N PRO A 17 -20.47 6.92 -25.33
CA PRO A 17 -20.11 8.20 -25.94
C PRO A 17 -18.94 8.86 -25.21
N ARG A 18 -18.02 9.48 -25.98
CA ARG A 18 -16.89 10.28 -25.48
C ARG A 18 -17.38 11.49 -24.70
N VAL A 19 -16.92 11.63 -23.45
CA VAL A 19 -17.06 12.86 -22.66
C VAL A 19 -15.94 13.82 -23.08
N ALA A 20 -16.32 15.03 -23.50
CA ALA A 20 -15.41 16.09 -23.90
C ALA A 20 -14.68 16.69 -22.68
N ARG A 21 -13.36 16.92 -22.81
CA ARG A 21 -12.55 17.68 -21.85
C ARG A 21 -12.92 19.18 -21.87
N PRO A 22 -12.99 19.88 -20.73
CA PRO A 22 -13.07 21.33 -20.74
C PRO A 22 -11.70 21.97 -21.02
N ALA A 23 -11.76 23.12 -21.71
CA ALA A 23 -10.65 23.89 -22.23
C ALA A 23 -9.80 24.56 -21.14
N LYS A 24 -8.51 24.74 -21.43
CA LYS A 24 -7.56 25.56 -20.67
C LYS A 24 -7.98 27.03 -20.75
N ALA A 25 -8.02 27.73 -19.61
CA ALA A 25 -8.08 29.18 -19.57
C ALA A 25 -6.65 29.74 -19.59
N GLU A 26 -6.32 30.45 -20.65
CA GLU A 26 -5.24 31.44 -20.72
C GLU A 26 -5.56 32.62 -19.80
N VAL A 27 -4.56 33.15 -19.10
CA VAL A 27 -4.58 34.53 -18.61
C VAL A 27 -3.24 35.17 -18.92
N ASP A 28 -3.33 36.15 -19.82
CA ASP A 28 -2.28 37.04 -20.29
C ASP A 28 -1.83 38.09 -19.26
N ALA A 29 -0.72 38.72 -19.61
CA ALA A 29 0.24 39.43 -18.78
C ALA A 29 -0.04 40.92 -18.43
N ALA A 30 0.53 41.32 -17.27
CA ALA A 30 1.32 42.55 -16.97
C ALA A 30 0.63 43.95 -16.97
N PRO A 31 1.26 45.06 -16.46
CA PRO A 31 2.66 45.24 -16.00
C PRO A 31 2.91 46.11 -14.73
N GLY A 32 4.16 46.11 -14.22
CA GLY A 32 4.87 47.38 -13.92
C GLY A 32 5.68 47.54 -12.61
N ARG A 33 7.00 47.78 -12.80
CA ARG A 33 8.00 48.48 -11.96
C ARG A 33 8.59 47.71 -10.75
N GLY A 34 9.91 47.61 -10.55
CA GLY A 34 11.10 48.07 -11.28
C GLY A 34 12.34 48.10 -10.36
N LYS A 35 13.52 47.87 -10.97
CA LYS A 35 14.91 48.18 -10.52
C LYS A 35 15.44 47.39 -9.30
N GLY A 36 16.71 46.96 -9.22
CA GLY A 36 17.90 47.05 -10.07
C GLY A 36 18.78 45.82 -9.80
N GLU A 37 19.57 45.34 -10.78
CA GLU A 37 21.02 45.62 -10.89
C GLU A 37 21.81 45.22 -9.62
N SER A 38 22.90 44.46 -9.64
CA SER A 38 23.73 43.94 -10.73
C SER A 38 24.93 43.21 -10.10
N LYS A 39 25.43 42.16 -10.78
CA LYS A 39 26.87 41.79 -10.94
C LYS A 39 27.65 41.39 -9.67
N SER A 40 28.65 40.51 -9.68
CA SER A 40 29.42 39.80 -10.71
C SER A 40 30.34 38.80 -9.99
N GLU A 41 30.72 37.72 -10.71
CA GLU A 41 32.09 37.14 -10.88
C GLU A 41 33.05 37.13 -9.67
N GLY A 42 33.87 36.12 -9.38
CA GLY A 42 34.49 35.02 -10.12
C GLY A 42 35.59 34.46 -9.18
N SER A 43 35.78 33.14 -9.11
CA SER A 43 36.93 32.39 -9.66
C SER A 43 38.32 32.58 -9.02
N ALA A 44 39.09 31.47 -9.05
CA ALA A 44 40.50 31.24 -8.66
C ALA A 44 40.77 30.91 -7.18
N ARG A 45 41.22 29.71 -6.75
CA ARG A 45 42.31 28.78 -7.16
C ARG A 45 43.72 29.25 -6.69
N GLY A 46 44.36 28.44 -5.82
CA GLY A 46 45.80 28.50 -5.54
C GLY A 46 46.13 28.26 -4.05
N LYS A 47 46.45 27.03 -3.62
CA LYS A 47 47.80 26.42 -3.51
C LYS A 47 48.67 26.93 -2.33
N ARG A 48 48.89 26.00 -1.38
CA ARG A 48 50.12 25.62 -0.64
C ARG A 48 51.09 26.72 -0.16
N ALA A 49 51.44 26.68 1.14
CA ALA A 49 52.80 26.38 1.63
C ALA A 49 52.81 26.13 3.16
N ARG A 50 53.82 25.40 3.61
CA ARG A 50 54.11 24.90 4.96
C ARG A 50 55.01 25.88 5.75
N ALA A 51 54.97 25.80 7.08
CA ALA A 51 56.09 25.85 8.05
C ALA A 51 55.48 26.15 9.45
N SER A 52 55.42 25.20 10.40
CA SER A 52 56.45 24.85 11.38
C SER A 52 56.94 26.03 12.22
N GLU A 53 56.56 26.09 13.50
CA GLU A 53 57.47 26.02 14.67
C GLU A 53 56.74 26.41 15.98
N ASP A 54 56.69 25.42 16.87
CA ASP A 54 56.97 25.42 18.31
C ASP A 54 56.62 26.56 19.28
N ALA A 55 56.28 26.07 20.48
CA ALA A 55 56.63 26.56 21.81
C ALA A 55 55.58 27.36 22.63
N SER A 56 54.93 26.59 23.52
CA SER A 56 54.85 26.81 24.98
C SER A 56 54.16 28.04 25.59
N GLY A 57 53.13 27.76 26.40
CA GLY A 57 53.00 28.28 27.77
C GLY A 57 51.99 29.40 28.01
N GLY A 58 50.98 29.17 28.86
CA GLY A 58 50.30 30.27 29.57
C GLY A 58 48.80 30.12 29.90
N SER A 59 48.51 29.48 31.03
CA SER A 59 47.58 29.91 32.10
C SER A 59 46.16 30.49 31.80
N LEU A 60 45.15 29.68 32.17
CA LEU A 60 43.93 30.00 32.95
C LEU A 60 43.34 31.43 32.97
N ARG A 61 42.14 31.58 32.37
CA ARG A 61 40.84 31.95 33.02
C ARG A 61 39.72 32.20 31.97
N PRO A 62 38.52 31.60 32.08
CA PRO A 62 37.36 32.07 31.33
C PRO A 62 36.62 33.20 32.08
N ARG A 63 36.19 34.23 31.34
CA ARG A 63 35.30 35.31 31.82
C ARG A 63 33.85 34.80 31.90
N PRO A 64 33.06 35.19 32.92
CA PRO A 64 31.63 34.93 32.96
C PRO A 64 30.85 36.06 32.27
N GLY A 65 29.80 35.72 31.53
CA GLY A 65 28.73 36.67 31.19
C GLY A 65 28.30 36.66 29.73
N ALA A 66 27.18 36.00 29.45
CA ALA A 66 26.04 36.54 28.69
C ALA A 66 25.02 35.41 28.47
N ALA A 67 24.19 35.13 29.49
CA ALA A 67 22.96 34.41 29.25
C ALA A 67 22.02 35.34 28.46
N LEU A 68 21.87 35.09 27.16
CA LEU A 68 20.85 35.70 26.33
C LEU A 68 19.47 35.36 26.91
N ALA A 69 18.84 36.34 27.55
CA ALA A 69 17.46 36.24 28.03
C ALA A 69 16.54 36.06 26.81
N THR A 70 15.95 34.88 26.68
CA THR A 70 14.90 34.62 25.70
C THR A 70 13.70 35.52 26.02
N SER A 71 13.21 36.27 25.04
CA SER A 71 12.04 37.13 25.22
C SER A 71 10.86 36.32 25.79
N PRO A 72 10.07 36.86 26.74
CA PRO A 72 8.90 36.17 27.30
C PRO A 72 7.94 35.65 26.23
N VAL A 73 7.83 36.37 25.10
CA VAL A 73 7.03 35.96 23.94
C VAL A 73 7.64 34.73 23.25
N SER A 74 8.97 34.66 23.12
CA SER A 74 9.67 33.51 22.57
C SER A 74 9.53 32.27 23.46
N SER A 75 9.53 32.45 24.78
CA SER A 75 9.31 31.39 25.75
C SER A 75 7.87 30.87 25.71
N MET A 76 6.88 31.77 25.56
CA MET A 76 5.47 31.42 25.43
C MET A 76 5.18 30.68 24.11
N MET A 77 5.75 31.13 23.00
CA MET A 77 5.60 30.45 21.70
C MET A 77 6.25 29.06 21.69
N ALA A 78 7.43 28.90 22.31
CA ALA A 78 8.05 27.59 22.50
C ALA A 78 7.19 26.66 23.35
N THR A 79 6.54 27.20 24.39
CA THR A 79 5.63 26.43 25.26
C THR A 79 4.37 26.00 24.51
N LEU A 80 3.76 26.88 23.72
CA LEU A 80 2.61 26.57 22.88
C LEU A 80 2.96 25.52 21.81
N GLU A 81 4.15 25.61 21.22
CA GLU A 81 4.59 24.63 20.23
C GLU A 81 4.89 23.26 20.85
N MET A 82 5.46 23.23 22.07
CA MET A 82 5.62 21.98 22.83
C MET A 82 4.28 21.36 23.20
N LEU A 83 3.29 22.15 23.65
CA LEU A 83 1.94 21.67 23.96
C LEU A 83 1.23 21.15 22.70
N ARG A 84 1.40 21.83 21.56
CA ARG A 84 0.87 21.38 20.26
C ARG A 84 1.49 20.06 19.81
N LYS A 85 2.82 19.91 19.93
CA LYS A 85 3.53 18.65 19.63
C LYS A 85 3.14 17.52 20.59
N ARG A 86 2.94 17.84 21.87
CA ARG A 86 2.49 16.86 22.88
C ARG A 86 1.07 16.38 22.62
N ASN A 87 0.15 17.28 22.27
CA ASN A 87 -1.22 16.91 21.87
C ASN A 87 -1.23 16.12 20.57
N ALA A 88 -0.47 16.52 19.55
CA ALA A 88 -0.36 15.77 18.30
C ALA A 88 0.19 14.34 18.52
N ASN A 89 1.17 14.17 19.41
CA ASN A 89 1.68 12.85 19.78
C ASN A 89 0.66 12.03 20.59
N SER A 90 -0.11 12.67 21.48
CA SER A 90 -1.19 12.02 22.24
C SER A 90 -2.33 11.55 21.33
N ASP A 91 -2.73 12.39 20.38
CA ASP A 91 -3.75 12.07 19.37
C ASP A 91 -3.25 10.96 18.44
N GLN A 92 -1.96 10.97 18.06
CA GLN A 92 -1.35 9.86 17.31
C GLN A 92 -1.30 8.56 18.11
N GLU A 93 -1.00 8.61 19.42
CA GLU A 93 -1.03 7.44 20.29
C GLU A 93 -2.45 6.87 20.51
N GLU A 94 -3.47 7.71 20.63
CA GLU A 94 -4.87 7.26 20.67
C GLU A 94 -5.34 6.70 19.33
N MET A 95 -5.04 7.38 18.22
CA MET A 95 -5.34 6.88 16.88
C MET A 95 -4.60 5.57 16.57
N ALA A 96 -3.38 5.37 17.10
CA ALA A 96 -2.64 4.12 16.99
C ALA A 96 -3.25 2.97 17.81
N LYS A 97 -4.09 3.25 18.82
CA LYS A 97 -4.87 2.24 19.56
C LYS A 97 -6.12 1.84 18.79
N LEU A 98 -6.69 2.73 17.99
CA LEU A 98 -7.80 2.43 17.10
C LEU A 98 -7.30 1.55 15.95
N ARG A 99 -7.79 0.30 15.89
CA ARG A 99 -7.56 -0.59 14.76
C ARG A 99 -8.42 -0.12 13.59
N THR A 100 -7.90 0.88 12.88
CA THR A 100 -8.55 1.47 11.71
C THR A 100 -8.04 0.80 10.44
N ILE A 101 -8.89 0.78 9.42
CA ILE A 101 -8.51 0.46 8.05
C ILE A 101 -8.61 1.77 7.27
N SER A 102 -7.66 2.02 6.37
CA SER A 102 -7.71 3.23 5.55
C SER A 102 -9.00 3.29 4.71
N TYR A 103 -9.55 4.49 4.53
CA TYR A 103 -10.73 4.68 3.67
C TYR A 103 -10.46 4.24 2.22
N ARG A 104 -9.24 4.46 1.73
CA ARG A 104 -8.81 3.99 0.40
C ARG A 104 -8.91 2.48 0.29
N SER A 105 -8.40 1.76 1.29
CA SER A 105 -8.46 0.29 1.34
C SER A 105 -9.90 -0.20 1.37
N LEU A 106 -10.79 0.50 2.08
CA LEU A 106 -12.22 0.17 2.10
C LEU A 106 -12.89 0.36 0.73
N GLN A 107 -12.57 1.44 0.00
CA GLN A 107 -13.09 1.69 -1.35
C GLN A 107 -12.59 0.65 -2.36
N ARG A 108 -11.31 0.26 -2.24
CA ARG A 108 -10.72 -0.77 -3.12
C ARG A 108 -11.34 -2.13 -2.84
N ALA A 109 -11.46 -2.49 -1.56
CA ALA A 109 -12.17 -3.68 -1.14
C ALA A 109 -13.62 -3.73 -1.61
N GLN A 110 -14.33 -2.59 -1.64
CA GLN A 110 -15.68 -2.55 -2.17
C GLN A 110 -15.72 -3.00 -3.64
N THR A 111 -14.73 -2.59 -4.43
CA THR A 111 -14.64 -2.97 -5.85
C THR A 111 -14.38 -4.47 -5.98
N THR A 112 -13.40 -5.01 -5.24
CA THR A 112 -13.12 -6.46 -5.23
C THR A 112 -14.36 -7.26 -4.81
N ILE A 113 -15.04 -6.82 -3.74
CA ILE A 113 -16.24 -7.48 -3.25
C ILE A 113 -17.39 -7.41 -4.27
N GLU A 114 -17.56 -6.28 -4.96
CA GLU A 114 -18.56 -6.14 -6.00
C GLU A 114 -18.30 -7.13 -7.16
N ASP A 115 -17.05 -7.23 -7.61
CA ASP A 115 -16.65 -8.14 -8.68
C ASP A 115 -16.77 -9.61 -8.23
N PHE A 116 -16.37 -9.91 -7.00
CA PHE A 116 -16.56 -11.22 -6.40
C PHE A 116 -18.03 -11.64 -6.36
N VAL A 117 -18.93 -10.72 -6.01
CA VAL A 117 -20.38 -10.98 -5.99
C VAL A 117 -20.93 -11.22 -7.39
N LYS A 118 -20.51 -10.43 -8.39
CA LYS A 118 -20.96 -10.58 -9.77
C LYS A 118 -20.48 -11.89 -10.41
N SER A 119 -19.25 -12.26 -10.14
CA SER A 119 -18.56 -13.34 -10.87
C SER A 119 -18.69 -14.69 -10.18
N TYR A 120 -18.58 -14.73 -8.85
CA TYR A 120 -18.38 -16.00 -8.15
C TYR A 120 -19.44 -16.33 -7.11
N TYR A 121 -20.11 -15.33 -6.51
CA TYR A 121 -21.09 -15.58 -5.45
C TYR A 121 -22.25 -16.48 -5.91
N CYS A 122 -22.66 -16.35 -7.17
CA CYS A 122 -23.71 -17.19 -7.76
C CYS A 122 -23.36 -18.69 -7.76
N LEU A 123 -22.06 -19.02 -7.78
CA LEU A 123 -21.57 -20.40 -7.78
C LEU A 123 -21.77 -21.10 -6.41
N HIS A 124 -21.96 -20.32 -5.35
CA HIS A 124 -22.24 -20.84 -4.00
C HIS A 124 -23.72 -21.19 -3.77
N ALA A 125 -24.59 -20.87 -4.74
CA ALA A 125 -26.04 -21.05 -4.67
C ALA A 125 -26.64 -20.47 -3.37
N LEU A 126 -26.24 -19.24 -3.02
CA LEU A 126 -26.69 -18.51 -1.85
C LEU A 126 -27.58 -17.33 -2.24
N PRO A 127 -28.59 -16.98 -1.42
CA PRO A 127 -29.41 -15.79 -1.65
C PRO A 127 -28.61 -14.51 -1.32
N LEU A 128 -28.87 -13.41 -2.02
CA LEU A 128 -28.18 -12.13 -1.75
C LEU A 128 -28.30 -11.66 -0.28
N THR A 129 -29.38 -12.02 0.41
CA THR A 129 -29.57 -11.73 1.84
C THR A 129 -28.50 -12.37 2.73
N SER A 130 -28.01 -13.56 2.38
CA SER A 130 -26.88 -14.22 3.03
C SER A 130 -25.61 -13.39 2.89
N PHE A 131 -25.32 -12.90 1.68
CA PHE A 131 -24.17 -12.03 1.44
C PHE A 131 -24.23 -10.77 2.30
N LEU A 132 -25.37 -10.06 2.33
CA LEU A 132 -25.50 -8.80 3.08
C LEU A 132 -25.30 -8.99 4.59
N LYS A 133 -25.72 -10.14 5.15
CA LYS A 133 -25.45 -10.51 6.54
C LYS A 133 -23.95 -10.65 6.82
N HIS A 134 -23.19 -11.11 5.82
CA HIS A 134 -21.77 -11.40 5.91
C HIS A 134 -20.88 -10.29 5.38
N PHE A 135 -21.46 -9.28 4.73
CA PHE A 135 -20.75 -8.15 4.15
C PHE A 135 -19.75 -7.49 5.10
N PRO A 136 -20.07 -7.19 6.38
CA PRO A 136 -19.14 -6.49 7.28
C PRO A 136 -17.84 -7.26 7.54
N ILE A 137 -17.89 -8.60 7.60
CA ILE A 137 -16.67 -9.40 7.79
C ILE A 137 -15.91 -9.54 6.47
N LEU A 138 -16.60 -9.80 5.36
CA LEU A 138 -15.95 -9.96 4.05
C LEU A 138 -15.21 -8.68 3.63
N ILE A 139 -15.86 -7.51 3.75
CA ILE A 139 -15.25 -6.23 3.42
C ILE A 139 -14.08 -5.88 4.36
N PHE A 140 -14.17 -6.24 5.64
CA PHE A 140 -13.08 -6.02 6.59
C PHE A 140 -11.85 -6.85 6.23
N ILE A 141 -12.02 -8.13 5.93
CA ILE A 141 -10.93 -9.02 5.54
C ILE A 141 -10.26 -8.49 4.27
N GLU A 142 -11.05 -8.23 3.24
CA GLU A 142 -10.57 -7.73 1.95
C GLU A 142 -9.83 -6.40 2.09
N ALA A 143 -10.41 -5.43 2.81
CA ALA A 143 -9.77 -4.13 3.01
C ALA A 143 -8.48 -4.23 3.84
N THR A 144 -8.40 -5.18 4.77
CA THR A 144 -7.18 -5.45 5.54
C THR A 144 -6.10 -6.08 4.65
N ILE A 145 -6.47 -7.02 3.76
CA ILE A 145 -5.55 -7.62 2.81
C ILE A 145 -5.01 -6.56 1.84
N TYR A 146 -5.87 -5.71 1.30
CA TYR A 146 -5.45 -4.60 0.44
C TYR A 146 -4.46 -3.65 1.15
N GLU A 147 -4.69 -3.34 2.43
CA GLU A 147 -3.77 -2.48 3.18
C GLU A 147 -2.43 -3.17 3.48
N LEU A 148 -2.41 -4.50 3.65
CA LEU A 148 -1.17 -5.27 3.72
C LEU A 148 -0.42 -5.26 2.38
N ASP A 149 -1.15 -5.31 1.27
CA ASP A 149 -0.61 -5.27 -0.08
C ASP A 149 0.07 -3.93 -0.38
N GLU A 150 -0.59 -2.80 -0.11
CA GLU A 150 0.02 -1.47 -0.26
C GLU A 150 1.26 -1.30 0.63
N LEU A 151 1.23 -1.83 1.86
CA LEU A 151 2.41 -1.83 2.72
C LEU A 151 3.56 -2.68 2.15
N ASN A 152 3.25 -3.76 1.43
CA ASN A 152 4.22 -4.60 0.75
C ASN A 152 4.85 -3.88 -0.46
N GLU A 153 4.04 -3.23 -1.29
CA GLU A 153 4.49 -2.41 -2.41
C GLU A 153 5.38 -1.25 -1.92
N ASP A 154 4.95 -0.54 -0.87
CA ASP A 154 5.71 0.52 -0.21
C ASP A 154 7.07 0.01 0.30
N GLN A 155 7.08 -1.17 0.92
CA GLN A 155 8.31 -1.80 1.39
C GLN A 155 9.28 -2.03 0.22
N THR A 156 8.79 -2.53 -0.91
CA THR A 156 9.56 -2.79 -2.13
C THR A 156 10.11 -1.50 -2.71
N ARG A 157 9.24 -0.50 -2.88
CA ARG A 157 9.58 0.81 -3.45
C ARG A 157 10.63 1.56 -2.62
N LEU A 158 10.57 1.42 -1.30
CA LEU A 158 11.52 2.03 -0.37
C LEU A 158 12.79 1.17 -0.13
N GLY A 159 12.87 -0.04 -0.70
CA GLY A 159 14.01 -0.93 -0.52
C GLY A 159 14.22 -1.41 0.91
N LEU A 160 13.14 -1.53 1.69
CA LEU A 160 13.22 -1.93 3.10
C LEU A 160 13.40 -3.45 3.22
N GLU A 161 14.49 -3.87 3.87
CA GLU A 161 14.81 -5.30 4.08
C GLU A 161 13.85 -6.00 5.06
N LYS A 162 13.22 -5.24 5.98
CA LYS A 162 12.27 -5.78 6.96
C LYS A 162 10.90 -5.14 6.79
N SER A 163 9.86 -5.95 6.94
CA SER A 163 8.49 -5.45 6.94
C SER A 163 8.25 -4.47 8.09
N PRO A 164 7.55 -3.36 7.85
CA PRO A 164 7.22 -2.41 8.91
C PRO A 164 6.46 -3.08 10.06
N ALA A 165 6.65 -2.63 11.29
CA ALA A 165 5.91 -3.17 12.44
C ALA A 165 4.39 -3.07 12.28
N VAL A 166 3.91 -2.10 11.48
CA VAL A 166 2.50 -1.93 11.10
C VAL A 166 1.99 -3.18 10.37
N PHE A 167 2.76 -3.73 9.42
CA PHE A 167 2.40 -4.91 8.64
C PHE A 167 2.08 -6.10 9.56
N HIS A 168 2.98 -6.41 10.50
CA HIS A 168 2.79 -7.51 11.44
C HIS A 168 1.60 -7.27 12.39
N ARG A 169 1.37 -6.03 12.82
CA ARG A 169 0.21 -5.69 13.67
C ARG A 169 -1.11 -5.87 12.93
N LEU A 170 -1.17 -5.47 11.67
CA LEU A 170 -2.35 -5.54 10.83
C LEU A 170 -2.67 -6.99 10.46
N HIS A 171 -1.68 -7.77 10.03
CA HIS A 171 -1.83 -9.21 9.83
C HIS A 171 -2.26 -9.92 11.12
N GLY A 172 -1.68 -9.55 12.26
CA GLY A 172 -2.12 -10.07 13.56
C GLY A 172 -3.56 -9.66 13.93
N ALA A 173 -4.04 -8.49 13.49
CA ALA A 173 -5.42 -8.07 13.70
C ALA A 173 -6.38 -8.88 12.83
N LEU A 174 -6.02 -9.13 11.57
CA LEU A 174 -6.74 -9.98 10.64
C LEU A 174 -6.96 -11.39 11.24
N VAL A 175 -5.88 -12.05 11.64
CA VAL A 175 -5.93 -13.39 12.23
C VAL A 175 -6.80 -13.41 13.50
N ARG A 176 -6.64 -12.45 14.41
CA ARG A 176 -7.46 -12.38 15.63
C ARG A 176 -8.95 -12.25 15.35
N VAL A 177 -9.34 -11.46 14.34
CA VAL A 177 -10.75 -11.32 13.96
C VAL A 177 -11.28 -12.64 13.41
N LEU A 178 -10.52 -13.32 12.55
CA LEU A 178 -10.90 -14.63 12.03
C LEU A 178 -11.04 -15.66 13.16
N GLU A 179 -10.12 -15.71 14.11
CA GLU A 179 -10.18 -16.60 15.28
C GLU A 179 -11.41 -16.32 16.14
N GLN A 180 -11.65 -15.05 16.48
CA GLN A 180 -12.81 -14.64 17.29
C GLN A 180 -14.16 -14.95 16.64
N LYS A 181 -14.19 -15.00 15.31
CA LYS A 181 -15.39 -15.35 14.53
C LYS A 181 -15.49 -16.84 14.22
N GLY A 182 -14.53 -17.67 14.64
CA GLY A 182 -14.50 -19.09 14.32
C GLY A 182 -14.23 -19.39 12.84
N LEU A 183 -13.59 -18.44 12.13
CA LEU A 183 -13.32 -18.49 10.70
C LEU A 183 -11.86 -18.84 10.36
N TYR A 184 -11.00 -18.99 11.37
CA TYR A 184 -9.58 -19.29 11.19
C TYR A 184 -9.31 -20.81 11.19
N ASP A 185 -9.90 -21.50 10.22
CA ASP A 185 -9.74 -22.94 10.05
C ASP A 185 -8.40 -23.28 9.32
N PRO A 186 -8.04 -24.57 9.20
CA PRO A 186 -6.79 -24.98 8.54
C PRO A 186 -6.67 -24.49 7.09
N LYS A 187 -7.77 -24.44 6.34
CA LYS A 187 -7.75 -24.04 4.92
C LYS A 187 -7.60 -22.54 4.75
N VAL A 188 -8.27 -21.72 5.56
CA VAL A 188 -8.08 -20.26 5.59
C VAL A 188 -6.67 -19.91 6.04
N ARG A 189 -6.12 -20.63 7.03
CA ARG A 189 -4.71 -20.47 7.45
C ARG A 189 -3.73 -20.75 6.32
N GLU A 190 -3.99 -21.80 5.54
CA GLU A 190 -3.16 -22.16 4.40
C GLU A 190 -3.16 -21.06 3.33
N GLU A 191 -4.33 -20.49 2.98
CA GLU A 191 -4.39 -19.39 2.00
C GLU A 191 -3.74 -18.12 2.53
N LEU A 192 -3.90 -17.78 3.80
CA LEU A 192 -3.18 -16.65 4.40
C LEU A 192 -1.66 -16.84 4.36
N LYS A 193 -1.19 -18.08 4.56
CA LYS A 193 0.23 -18.40 4.40
C LYS A 193 0.67 -18.20 2.95
N LYS A 194 -0.13 -18.62 1.96
CA LYS A 194 0.18 -18.36 0.54
C LYS A 194 0.25 -16.87 0.24
N GLY A 195 -0.61 -16.03 0.82
CA GLY A 195 -0.51 -14.57 0.70
C GLY A 195 0.79 -14.00 1.28
N MET A 196 1.22 -14.52 2.44
CA MET A 196 2.53 -14.16 3.02
C MET A 196 3.71 -14.57 2.13
N ASP A 197 3.62 -15.75 1.52
CA ASP A 197 4.62 -16.26 0.58
C ASP A 197 4.61 -15.45 -0.73
N TYR A 198 3.41 -15.07 -1.24
CA TYR A 198 3.21 -14.18 -2.39
C TYR A 198 3.92 -12.84 -2.17
N TRP A 199 3.55 -12.11 -1.11
CA TRP A 199 4.15 -10.81 -0.84
C TRP A 199 5.66 -10.90 -0.74
N LYS A 200 6.20 -11.92 -0.07
CA LYS A 200 7.66 -12.13 0.00
C LYS A 200 8.26 -12.38 -1.38
N GLY A 201 7.63 -13.23 -2.18
CA GLY A 201 8.07 -13.57 -3.52
C GLY A 201 8.05 -12.37 -4.47
N GLU A 202 6.98 -11.57 -4.42
CA GLU A 202 6.82 -10.36 -5.22
C GLU A 202 7.97 -9.38 -4.96
N ARG A 203 8.34 -9.15 -3.69
CA ARG A 203 9.50 -8.29 -3.36
C ARG A 203 10.80 -8.81 -3.99
N VAL A 204 11.00 -10.13 -4.02
CA VAL A 204 12.18 -10.76 -4.62
C VAL A 204 12.18 -10.56 -6.14
N VAL A 205 11.05 -10.83 -6.80
CA VAL A 205 10.89 -10.67 -8.25
C VAL A 205 11.09 -9.22 -8.66
N CYS A 206 10.43 -8.27 -7.98
CA CYS A 206 10.56 -6.83 -8.26
C CYS A 206 12.00 -6.34 -8.02
N LYS A 207 12.66 -6.78 -6.94
CA LYS A 207 14.08 -6.45 -6.67
C LYS A 207 14.99 -6.99 -7.77
N ALA A 208 14.75 -8.18 -8.31
CA ALA A 208 15.51 -8.73 -9.43
C ALA A 208 15.30 -7.93 -10.73
N LEU A 209 14.04 -7.56 -11.04
CA LEU A 209 13.67 -6.81 -12.24
C LEU A 209 14.15 -5.35 -12.22
N SER A 210 14.27 -4.74 -11.04
CA SER A 210 14.79 -3.37 -10.90
C SER A 210 16.27 -3.20 -11.25
N LYS A 211 17.04 -4.30 -11.37
CA LYS A 211 18.46 -4.26 -11.76
C LYS A 211 18.60 -4.24 -13.28
N GLN A 212 19.62 -3.53 -13.78
CA GLN A 212 20.02 -3.57 -15.18
C GLN A 212 21.49 -4.01 -15.31
N PRO A 213 21.78 -5.21 -15.88
CA PRO A 213 20.81 -6.21 -16.35
C PRO A 213 20.09 -6.92 -15.19
N ALA A 214 18.93 -7.53 -15.47
CA ALA A 214 18.13 -8.29 -14.50
C ALA A 214 18.73 -9.68 -14.23
N GLU A 215 19.98 -9.72 -13.77
CA GLU A 215 20.80 -10.95 -13.67
C GLU A 215 20.21 -12.00 -12.72
N ASP A 216 19.49 -11.56 -11.68
CA ASP A 216 18.91 -12.45 -10.66
C ASP A 216 17.45 -12.85 -10.97
N PHE A 217 16.91 -12.48 -12.14
CA PHE A 217 15.52 -12.79 -12.49
C PHE A 217 15.36 -14.25 -12.91
N SER A 218 14.33 -14.91 -12.38
CA SER A 218 13.93 -16.26 -12.78
C SER A 218 12.45 -16.29 -13.13
N LEU A 219 12.15 -16.73 -14.35
CA LEU A 219 10.77 -16.91 -14.83
C LEU A 219 10.03 -17.95 -14.00
N GLU A 220 10.68 -19.06 -13.65
CA GLU A 220 10.09 -20.11 -12.81
C GLU A 220 9.68 -19.55 -11.44
N ASN A 221 10.55 -18.73 -10.84
CA ASN A 221 10.23 -18.06 -9.58
C ASN A 221 9.05 -17.10 -9.74
N ALA A 222 9.07 -16.25 -10.78
CA ALA A 222 7.98 -15.30 -11.05
C ALA A 222 6.63 -16.00 -11.25
N LEU A 223 6.60 -17.11 -12.01
CA LEU A 223 5.40 -17.93 -12.19
C LEU A 223 4.93 -18.54 -10.86
N SER A 224 5.84 -19.10 -10.06
CA SER A 224 5.48 -19.70 -8.76
C SER A 224 4.88 -18.68 -7.77
N VAL A 225 5.34 -17.42 -7.85
CA VAL A 225 4.79 -16.31 -7.07
C VAL A 225 3.41 -15.93 -7.60
N SER A 226 3.27 -15.75 -8.91
CA SER A 226 2.01 -15.39 -9.57
C SER A 226 0.86 -16.36 -9.24
N LEU A 227 1.13 -17.66 -9.10
CA LEU A 227 0.11 -18.65 -8.70
C LEU A 227 -0.49 -18.41 -7.29
N ASN A 228 0.16 -17.57 -6.48
CA ASN A 228 -0.31 -17.17 -5.17
C ASN A 228 -0.99 -15.78 -5.14
N LYS A 229 -1.02 -15.03 -6.26
CA LYS A 229 -1.53 -13.65 -6.36
C LYS A 229 -2.95 -13.50 -5.83
N SER A 230 -3.88 -14.32 -6.33
CA SER A 230 -5.32 -14.27 -6.01
C SER A 230 -5.72 -15.06 -4.74
N PHE A 231 -4.87 -15.06 -3.71
CA PHE A 231 -5.18 -15.74 -2.43
C PHE A 231 -6.34 -15.09 -1.65
N ASP A 232 -6.57 -13.79 -1.85
CA ASP A 232 -7.67 -13.01 -1.31
C ASP A 232 -9.03 -13.57 -1.76
N TYR A 233 -9.23 -13.83 -3.05
CA TYR A 233 -10.42 -14.48 -3.60
C TYR A 233 -10.65 -15.88 -3.00
N ARG A 234 -9.58 -16.66 -2.86
CA ARG A 234 -9.63 -17.99 -2.23
C ARG A 234 -10.05 -17.92 -0.77
N ILE A 235 -9.57 -16.92 -0.03
CA ILE A 235 -10.03 -16.64 1.33
C ILE A 235 -11.52 -16.30 1.31
N LEU A 236 -11.99 -15.39 0.45
CA LEU A 236 -13.40 -15.03 0.36
C LEU A 236 -14.31 -16.24 0.09
N HIS A 237 -13.92 -17.14 -0.82
CA HIS A 237 -14.64 -18.40 -1.06
C HIS A 237 -14.74 -19.28 0.18
N ARG A 238 -13.62 -19.49 0.88
CA ARG A 238 -13.59 -20.30 2.11
C ARG A 238 -14.44 -19.67 3.21
N LEU A 239 -14.35 -18.34 3.38
CA LEU A 239 -15.13 -17.62 4.37
C LEU A 239 -16.63 -17.74 4.10
N LEU A 240 -17.09 -17.69 2.85
CA LEU A 240 -18.50 -17.94 2.53
C LEU A 240 -18.97 -19.31 3.00
N CYS A 241 -18.20 -20.38 2.73
CA CYS A 241 -18.55 -21.71 3.20
C CYS A 241 -18.65 -21.76 4.73
N LEU A 242 -17.66 -21.21 5.45
CA LEU A 242 -17.64 -21.19 6.91
C LEU A 242 -18.80 -20.37 7.50
N LEU A 243 -19.07 -19.19 6.95
CA LEU A 243 -20.13 -18.28 7.42
C LEU A 243 -21.54 -18.87 7.24
N GLU A 244 -21.71 -19.71 6.22
CA GLU A 244 -22.94 -20.42 5.92
C GLU A 244 -22.99 -21.84 6.52
N ASN A 245 -21.96 -22.24 7.29
CA ASN A 245 -21.79 -23.58 7.84
C ASN A 245 -21.90 -24.70 6.77
N LYS A 246 -21.37 -24.43 5.57
CA LYS A 246 -21.28 -25.39 4.47
C LYS A 246 -19.90 -26.06 4.45
N ALA A 247 -19.86 -27.32 4.04
CA ALA A 247 -18.60 -27.98 3.70
C ALA A 247 -17.94 -27.28 2.50
N TYR A 248 -16.61 -27.36 2.43
CA TYR A 248 -15.90 -26.94 1.22
C TYR A 248 -16.30 -27.82 0.04
N ASN A 249 -16.44 -27.17 -1.11
CA ASN A 249 -16.63 -27.83 -2.38
C ASN A 249 -15.30 -27.79 -3.12
N ASP A 250 -14.52 -28.87 -2.99
CA ASP A 250 -13.18 -28.95 -3.56
C ASP A 250 -13.21 -28.86 -5.09
N ASP A 251 -14.22 -29.44 -5.75
CA ASP A 251 -14.41 -29.34 -7.21
C ASP A 251 -14.63 -27.88 -7.64
N LEU A 252 -15.47 -27.15 -6.90
CA LEU A 252 -15.70 -25.74 -7.17
C LEU A 252 -14.44 -24.91 -6.96
N PHE A 253 -13.68 -25.20 -5.91
CA PHE A 253 -12.44 -24.48 -5.61
C PHE A 253 -11.34 -24.77 -6.62
N GLU A 254 -11.28 -25.99 -7.18
CA GLU A 254 -10.39 -26.32 -8.29
C GLU A 254 -10.76 -25.52 -9.55
N VAL A 255 -12.04 -25.44 -9.90
CA VAL A 255 -12.49 -24.62 -11.04
C VAL A 255 -12.17 -23.13 -10.82
N MET A 256 -12.42 -22.62 -9.61
CA MET A 256 -12.11 -21.24 -9.25
C MET A 256 -10.61 -20.96 -9.32
N TYR A 257 -9.77 -21.91 -8.88
CA TYR A 257 -8.32 -21.82 -8.98
C TYR A 257 -7.84 -21.68 -10.42
N TYR A 258 -8.41 -22.39 -11.39
CA TYR A 258 -8.03 -22.15 -12.79
C TYR A 258 -8.59 -20.83 -13.33
N ASN A 259 -9.80 -20.45 -12.91
CA ASN A 259 -10.41 -19.20 -13.36
C ASN A 259 -9.65 -17.96 -12.87
N GLU A 260 -9.18 -17.95 -11.61
CA GLU A 260 -8.38 -16.84 -11.07
C GLU A 260 -7.11 -16.60 -11.90
N HIS A 261 -6.36 -17.66 -12.25
CA HIS A 261 -5.15 -17.52 -13.07
C HIS A 261 -5.45 -17.04 -14.49
N LEU A 262 -6.56 -17.50 -15.08
CA LEU A 262 -6.97 -17.03 -16.41
C LEU A 262 -7.39 -15.56 -16.39
N VAL A 263 -8.05 -15.11 -15.33
CA VAL A 263 -8.41 -13.70 -15.14
C VAL A 263 -7.15 -12.87 -14.95
N ASP A 264 -6.22 -13.29 -14.09
CA ASP A 264 -4.96 -12.57 -13.88
C ASP A 264 -4.16 -12.43 -15.19
N ILE A 265 -4.05 -13.50 -15.98
CA ILE A 265 -3.40 -13.44 -17.31
C ILE A 265 -4.15 -12.49 -18.26
N ALA A 266 -5.48 -12.53 -18.26
CA ALA A 266 -6.28 -11.68 -19.14
C ALA A 266 -6.14 -10.20 -18.78
N ASP A 267 -6.13 -9.87 -17.49
CA ASP A 267 -5.94 -8.52 -16.98
C ASP A 267 -4.53 -8.01 -17.34
N ASP A 268 -3.48 -8.80 -17.07
CA ASP A 268 -2.10 -8.43 -17.42
C ASP A 268 -1.92 -8.23 -18.96
N LEU A 269 -2.61 -9.01 -19.80
CA LEU A 269 -2.59 -8.84 -21.26
C LEU A 269 -3.37 -7.61 -21.72
N TYR A 270 -4.46 -7.29 -21.04
CA TYR A 270 -5.29 -6.13 -21.36
C TYR A 270 -4.58 -4.82 -20.99
N ASP A 271 -3.89 -4.80 -19.85
CA ASP A 271 -3.18 -3.63 -19.33
C ASP A 271 -1.73 -3.51 -19.82
N TYR A 272 -1.24 -4.50 -20.60
CA TYR A 272 0.13 -4.55 -21.09
C TYR A 272 0.65 -3.21 -21.64
N GLU A 273 -0.08 -2.56 -22.55
CA GLU A 273 0.36 -1.28 -23.16
C GLU A 273 0.48 -0.11 -22.15
N THR A 274 -0.17 -0.21 -21.00
CA THR A 274 -0.09 0.79 -19.92
C THR A 274 1.09 0.51 -18.99
N ASP A 275 1.48 -0.76 -18.86
CA ASP A 275 2.46 -1.23 -17.88
C ASP A 275 3.91 -1.29 -18.41
N VAL A 276 4.12 -1.39 -19.74
CA VAL A 276 5.45 -1.40 -20.38
C VAL A 276 5.80 -0.10 -21.12
#